data_AF-A0AAU9XFM6-F1
#
_entry.id   AF-A0AAU9XFM6-F1
#
_cell.length_a   1.000
_cell.length_b   1.000
_cell.length_c   1.000
_cell.angle_alpha   90.00
_cell.angle_beta   90.00
_cell.angle_gamma   90.00
#
_symmetry.space_group_name_H-M   'P 1'
#
loop_
_entity.id
_entity.type
_entity.pdbx_description
1 polymer ?
#
loop_
_entity_poly.entity_id
_entity_poly.type
_entity_poly.pdbx_seq_one_letter_code
_entity_poly.pdbx_strand_id
1 'polypeptide(L)'
;MDKTDYYDKMDALVNDKQTYELLKRDPTPALQRKLNNKLLTLKKTEAFDTQRYYRLRCSVPQPPKLYGLPKLHKPGIPMRPIVSFCGSPTYQLSKYLTTILQPLTDKSRRKLQSTESFIDAMKDVQIPDDYKLVQLALQCTETAIQQSTDALPLPTEDIIDLLNLCLASTYFQYNGKRYKQLHGTAMGSPVSVVVAEIVMQNIEERALATCRQTKPLWLRYVDDTFTAVHKDEIDAFHNHLNEQNTDIQFTREIEEDGKLPFLDCLVGRNNNELRKTIYRKPTHTDRLLDESSYNPISHKATTGKTLARRAQLVCNTPDSLSDENKYLDRVFDKNNYNTDFIRRNTHRATDTTETNRDSTSVTTIAAIPYIKGTSEAIARILQPYNIRVAHRPITTLRHLLTNVKDKDEPNNRQGAIYKIECSDCQASYIGETGRNLNTRLNEHKRATRNGDVNNHISEHHRQTNHRIDWDSAKCLTYSTNYFQRLTLESWFTNLEQTPLNRCQQLPAPYKRLINDVNKPTNR
;
A
#
# COMPACT_ATOMS: atom_id res chain seq x y z
N MET A 1 8.85 22.89 2.44
CA MET A 1 8.75 21.67 3.27
C MET A 1 10.09 20.98 3.40
N ASP A 2 10.89 21.57 4.28
CA ASP A 2 11.94 20.92 5.05
C ASP A 2 11.32 19.99 6.13
N LYS A 3 12.13 19.58 7.11
CA LYS A 3 11.71 18.70 8.20
C LYS A 3 10.80 19.41 9.21
N THR A 4 11.07 20.66 9.56
CA THR A 4 10.34 21.40 10.61
C THR A 4 8.93 21.72 10.15
N ASP A 5 8.79 22.31 8.95
CA ASP A 5 7.50 22.58 8.27
C ASP A 5 6.61 21.32 8.14
N TYR A 6 7.22 20.14 8.03
CA TYR A 6 6.51 18.86 8.04
C TYR A 6 5.99 18.48 9.44
N TYR A 7 6.82 18.61 10.48
CA TYR A 7 6.43 18.26 11.85
C TYR A 7 5.40 19.24 12.40
N ASP A 8 5.58 20.55 12.23
CA ASP A 8 4.65 21.57 12.74
C ASP A 8 3.23 21.36 12.20
N LYS A 9 3.08 21.07 10.89
CA LYS A 9 1.79 20.76 10.27
C LYS A 9 1.19 19.44 10.74
N MET A 10 2.02 18.44 11.07
CA MET A 10 1.56 17.14 11.54
C MET A 10 1.19 17.15 13.03
N ASP A 11 1.96 17.85 13.86
CA ASP A 11 1.63 18.09 15.27
C ASP A 11 0.37 18.97 15.37
N ALA A 12 0.20 20.01 14.54
CA ALA A 12 -1.06 20.75 14.46
C ALA A 12 -2.26 19.85 14.13
N LEU A 13 -2.07 18.90 13.19
CA LEU A 13 -3.11 17.94 12.80
C LEU A 13 -3.50 16.97 13.93
N VAL A 14 -2.54 16.37 14.65
CA VAL A 14 -2.86 15.39 15.71
C VAL A 14 -3.25 16.02 17.05
N ASN A 15 -3.05 17.33 17.22
CA ASN A 15 -3.45 18.04 18.43
C ASN A 15 -4.90 18.57 18.37
N ASP A 16 -5.57 18.52 17.21
CA ASP A 16 -7.00 18.79 17.12
C ASP A 16 -7.80 17.79 17.99
N LYS A 17 -8.49 18.35 18.99
CA LYS A 17 -9.30 17.61 19.96
C LYS A 17 -10.65 17.15 19.41
N GLN A 18 -11.12 17.73 18.30
CA GLN A 18 -12.36 17.31 17.65
C GLN A 18 -12.14 16.03 16.82
N THR A 19 -10.98 15.91 16.15
CA THR A 19 -10.64 14.72 15.37
C THR A 19 -9.92 13.64 16.18
N TYR A 20 -9.06 13.99 17.15
CA TYR A 20 -8.13 13.03 17.79
C TYR A 20 -8.07 13.06 19.33
N GLU A 21 -8.17 11.87 19.92
CA GLU A 21 -8.02 11.59 21.36
C GLU A 21 -6.61 11.03 21.66
N LEU A 22 -5.90 11.54 22.67
CA LEU A 22 -4.59 11.02 23.10
C LEU A 22 -4.76 9.84 24.07
N LEU A 23 -4.24 8.66 23.71
CA LEU A 23 -4.40 7.42 24.47
C LEU A 23 -3.31 7.22 25.54
N LYS A 24 -3.73 6.99 26.79
CA LYS A 24 -2.84 6.70 27.95
C LYS A 24 -2.24 5.29 27.96
N ARG A 25 -2.76 4.35 27.15
CA ARG A 25 -2.35 2.93 27.11
C ARG A 25 -2.35 2.42 25.68
N ASP A 26 -1.62 1.35 25.43
CA ASP A 26 -1.58 0.68 24.13
C ASP A 26 -2.79 -0.26 23.95
N PRO A 27 -3.71 -0.01 22.99
CA PRO A 27 -4.82 -0.92 22.72
C PRO A 27 -4.41 -2.13 21.85
N THR A 28 -3.23 -2.13 21.23
CA THR A 28 -2.78 -3.18 20.29
C THR A 28 -2.86 -4.59 20.89
N PRO A 29 -2.40 -4.88 22.13
CA PRO A 29 -2.51 -6.22 22.72
C PRO A 29 -3.92 -6.60 23.17
N ALA A 30 -4.81 -5.62 23.39
CA ALA A 30 -6.22 -5.88 23.67
C ALA A 30 -6.97 -6.26 22.37
N LEU A 31 -6.76 -5.49 21.30
CA LEU A 31 -7.31 -5.78 19.98
C LEU A 31 -6.80 -7.11 19.43
N GLN A 32 -5.50 -7.41 19.56
CA GLN A 32 -4.92 -8.69 19.13
C GLN A 32 -5.63 -9.88 19.80
N ARG A 33 -5.93 -9.78 21.11
CA ARG A 33 -6.68 -10.81 21.84
C ARG A 33 -8.13 -10.90 21.39
N LYS A 34 -8.85 -9.77 21.26
CA LYS A 34 -10.26 -9.76 20.78
C LYS A 34 -10.38 -10.39 19.39
N LEU A 35 -9.51 -10.00 18.46
CA LEU A 35 -9.44 -10.56 17.11
C LEU A 35 -9.14 -12.06 17.12
N ASN A 36 -8.02 -12.47 17.74
CA ASN A 36 -7.60 -13.87 17.72
C ASN A 36 -8.63 -14.80 18.39
N ASN A 37 -9.41 -14.30 19.35
CA ASN A 37 -10.51 -15.04 19.96
C ASN A 37 -11.70 -15.21 18.99
N LYS A 38 -12.18 -14.16 18.31
CA LYS A 38 -13.25 -14.29 17.28
C LYS A 38 -12.80 -15.21 16.14
N LEU A 39 -11.56 -15.08 15.67
CA LEU A 39 -10.98 -15.98 14.66
C LEU A 39 -10.92 -17.45 15.14
N LEU A 40 -10.68 -17.69 16.43
CA LEU A 40 -10.69 -19.05 17.00
C LEU A 40 -12.11 -19.60 17.14
N THR A 41 -13.11 -18.77 17.46
CA THR A 41 -14.52 -19.17 17.44
C THR A 41 -14.93 -19.56 16.02
N LEU A 42 -14.63 -18.74 15.01
CA LEU A 42 -14.91 -19.03 13.60
C LEU A 42 -14.21 -20.30 13.09
N LYS A 43 -13.06 -20.66 13.66
CA LYS A 43 -12.43 -21.96 13.39
C LYS A 43 -13.18 -23.12 14.06
N LYS A 44 -13.68 -22.93 15.29
CA LYS A 44 -14.44 -23.95 16.03
C LYS A 44 -15.84 -24.22 15.46
N THR A 45 -16.44 -23.23 14.80
CA THR A 45 -17.71 -23.36 14.07
C THR A 45 -17.51 -23.73 12.60
N GLU A 46 -16.30 -24.16 12.23
CA GLU A 46 -15.85 -24.59 10.89
C GLU A 46 -15.97 -23.55 9.75
N ALA A 47 -16.57 -22.39 10.01
CA ALA A 47 -16.65 -21.25 9.09
C ALA A 47 -15.28 -20.81 8.53
N PHE A 48 -14.20 -20.97 9.32
CA PHE A 48 -12.81 -20.77 8.87
C PHE A 48 -11.97 -22.06 8.92
N ASP A 49 -11.50 -22.46 7.75
CA ASP A 49 -10.48 -23.50 7.60
C ASP A 49 -9.16 -23.16 8.33
N THR A 50 -8.35 -24.19 8.61
CA THR A 50 -7.10 -24.05 9.37
C THR A 50 -6.08 -23.12 8.71
N GLN A 51 -6.00 -23.08 7.38
CA GLN A 51 -5.05 -22.24 6.65
C GLN A 51 -5.45 -20.76 6.73
N ARG A 52 -6.74 -20.47 6.56
CA ARG A 52 -7.36 -19.15 6.69
C ARG A 52 -7.24 -18.62 8.12
N TYR A 53 -7.51 -19.44 9.13
CA TYR A 53 -7.28 -19.09 10.54
C TYR A 53 -5.84 -18.62 10.77
N TYR A 54 -4.83 -19.40 10.35
CA TYR A 54 -3.42 -19.00 10.53
C TYR A 54 -2.99 -17.82 9.66
N ARG A 55 -3.63 -17.59 8.50
CA ARG A 55 -3.39 -16.43 7.62
C ARG A 55 -3.97 -15.12 8.18
N LEU A 56 -5.10 -15.18 8.89
CA LEU A 56 -5.77 -14.01 9.47
C LEU A 56 -5.31 -13.70 10.91
N ARG A 57 -4.88 -14.72 11.67
CA ARG A 57 -4.42 -14.58 13.05
C ARG A 57 -3.18 -13.69 13.15
N CYS A 58 -3.26 -12.62 13.93
CA CYS A 58 -2.10 -11.78 14.22
C CYS A 58 -1.30 -12.36 15.39
N SER A 59 -0.11 -12.91 15.12
CA SER A 59 0.77 -13.49 16.16
C SER A 59 1.70 -12.49 16.81
N VAL A 60 2.17 -11.48 16.07
CA VAL A 60 3.05 -10.40 16.57
C VAL A 60 2.53 -9.08 15.99
N PRO A 61 1.82 -8.26 16.78
CA PRO A 61 1.20 -7.04 16.26
C PRO A 61 2.16 -5.85 16.35
N GLN A 62 1.91 -4.84 15.52
CA GLN A 62 2.45 -3.49 15.65
C GLN A 62 1.29 -2.49 15.73
N PRO A 63 1.42 -1.35 16.45
CA PRO A 63 0.43 -0.28 16.32
C PRO A 63 0.43 0.26 14.87
N PRO A 64 -0.73 0.62 14.30
CA PRO A 64 -0.79 1.36 13.05
C PRO A 64 -0.01 2.68 13.17
N LYS A 65 0.63 3.16 12.11
CA LYS A 65 1.53 4.35 12.18
C LYS A 65 1.07 5.48 11.27
N LEU A 66 0.80 6.65 11.84
CA LEU A 66 0.45 7.84 11.05
C LEU A 66 1.69 8.39 10.31
N TYR A 67 1.45 8.91 9.12
CA TYR A 67 2.36 9.78 8.38
C TYR A 67 1.54 10.66 7.44
N GLY A 68 1.91 11.93 7.30
CA GLY A 68 1.31 12.84 6.33
C GLY A 68 1.95 12.75 4.95
N LEU A 69 1.14 12.94 3.90
CA LEU A 69 1.58 13.22 2.54
C LEU A 69 1.21 14.67 2.18
N PRO A 70 2.15 15.55 1.80
CA PRO A 70 1.84 16.95 1.51
C PRO A 70 1.05 17.10 0.20
N LYS A 71 -0.08 17.80 0.25
CA LYS A 71 -0.86 18.17 -0.96
C LYS A 71 -0.21 19.39 -1.64
N LEU A 72 0.94 19.17 -2.30
CA LEU A 72 1.76 20.23 -2.94
C LEU A 72 1.00 21.17 -3.89
N HIS A 73 -0.14 20.74 -4.42
CA HIS A 73 -0.98 21.48 -5.38
C HIS A 73 -2.13 22.28 -4.73
N LYS A 74 -2.22 22.36 -3.40
CA LYS A 74 -3.22 23.20 -2.69
C LYS A 74 -2.51 24.30 -1.87
N PRO A 75 -3.08 25.52 -1.77
CA PRO A 75 -2.52 26.61 -0.97
C PRO A 75 -2.19 26.19 0.47
N GLY A 76 -1.09 26.69 1.02
CA GLY A 76 -0.61 26.33 2.36
C GLY A 76 -0.01 24.92 2.51
N ILE A 77 -0.04 24.09 1.45
CA ILE A 77 0.46 22.70 1.41
C ILE A 77 -0.09 21.87 2.58
N PRO A 78 -1.41 21.61 2.64
CA PRO A 78 -2.02 20.85 3.72
C PRO A 78 -1.63 19.37 3.66
N MET A 79 -1.55 18.72 4.82
CA MET A 79 -1.19 17.30 4.92
C MET A 79 -2.40 16.40 4.68
N ARG A 80 -2.23 15.34 3.89
CA ARG A 80 -3.16 14.20 3.82
C ARG A 80 -2.69 13.16 4.85
N PRO A 81 -3.36 12.98 6.00
CA PRO A 81 -2.98 11.98 6.99
C PRO A 81 -3.22 10.56 6.43
N ILE A 82 -2.24 9.66 6.57
CA ILE A 82 -2.37 8.25 6.19
C ILE A 82 -1.90 7.39 7.36
N VAL A 83 -2.73 6.44 7.79
CA VAL A 83 -2.40 5.46 8.81
C VAL A 83 -1.92 4.16 8.16
N SER A 84 -0.68 3.80 8.44
CA SER A 84 -0.01 2.60 7.96
C SER A 84 -0.42 1.39 8.81
N PHE A 85 -1.48 0.69 8.43
CA PHE A 85 -1.96 -0.52 9.11
C PHE A 85 -1.07 -1.77 8.93
N CYS A 86 0.00 -1.73 8.13
CA CYS A 86 0.92 -2.85 7.95
C CYS A 86 1.47 -3.35 9.31
N GLY A 87 1.26 -4.63 9.63
CA GLY A 87 1.66 -5.24 10.90
C GLY A 87 0.63 -5.12 12.04
N SER A 88 -0.45 -4.35 11.85
CA SER A 88 -1.52 -4.26 12.84
C SER A 88 -2.33 -5.55 12.99
N PRO A 89 -3.05 -5.75 14.12
CA PRO A 89 -3.91 -6.92 14.31
C PRO A 89 -4.89 -7.13 13.14
N THR A 90 -5.60 -6.08 12.74
CA THR A 90 -6.69 -6.15 11.76
C THR A 90 -6.20 -6.25 10.32
N TYR A 91 -4.94 -5.94 10.00
CA TYR A 91 -4.46 -5.76 8.62
C TYR A 91 -4.81 -6.89 7.64
N GLN A 92 -4.63 -8.17 8.04
CA GLN A 92 -4.94 -9.31 7.19
C GLN A 92 -6.45 -9.59 7.12
N LEU A 93 -7.18 -9.38 8.23
CA LEU A 93 -8.64 -9.46 8.25
C LEU A 93 -9.25 -8.40 7.32
N SER A 94 -8.81 -7.14 7.42
CA SER A 94 -9.29 -6.05 6.55
C SER A 94 -9.07 -6.36 5.08
N LYS A 95 -7.94 -6.99 4.70
CA LYS A 95 -7.73 -7.45 3.32
C LYS A 95 -8.70 -8.55 2.90
N TYR A 96 -8.94 -9.54 3.76
CA TYR A 96 -9.90 -10.61 3.49
C TYR A 96 -11.33 -10.07 3.37
N LEU A 97 -11.75 -9.18 4.27
CA LEU A 97 -13.02 -8.46 4.18
C LEU A 97 -13.11 -7.65 2.88
N THR A 98 -12.02 -6.98 2.46
CA THR A 98 -11.97 -6.30 1.16
C THR A 98 -12.27 -7.28 0.02
N THR A 99 -11.65 -8.46 0.01
CA THR A 99 -11.87 -9.48 -1.03
C THR A 99 -13.31 -10.00 -1.08
N ILE A 100 -13.98 -10.19 0.05
CA ILE A 100 -15.37 -10.74 0.07
C ILE A 100 -16.45 -9.67 -0.12
N LEU A 101 -16.17 -8.40 0.22
CA LEU A 101 -17.10 -7.28 0.03
C LEU A 101 -16.98 -6.62 -1.36
N GLN A 102 -15.87 -6.81 -2.08
CA GLN A 102 -15.66 -6.20 -3.40
C GLN A 102 -16.74 -6.54 -4.46
N PRO A 103 -17.34 -7.76 -4.50
CA PRO A 103 -18.45 -8.05 -5.42
C PRO A 103 -19.67 -7.16 -5.21
N LEU A 104 -19.97 -6.81 -3.95
CA LEU A 104 -21.13 -6.01 -3.54
C LEU A 104 -21.06 -4.56 -4.02
N THR A 105 -19.88 -4.04 -4.35
CA THR A 105 -19.77 -2.69 -4.92
C THR A 105 -20.15 -2.72 -6.39
N ASP A 106 -21.15 -1.92 -6.77
CA ASP A 106 -21.63 -1.82 -8.16
C ASP A 106 -20.48 -1.60 -9.19
N LYS A 107 -20.71 -2.09 -10.40
CA LYS A 107 -19.84 -2.06 -11.59
C LYS A 107 -20.49 -1.31 -12.77
N SER A 108 -21.64 -0.65 -12.57
CA SER A 108 -22.39 0.04 -13.62
C SER A 108 -21.64 1.25 -14.20
N ARG A 109 -22.19 1.82 -15.28
CA ARG A 109 -21.65 2.99 -15.99
C ARG A 109 -21.51 4.25 -15.11
N ARG A 110 -22.16 4.31 -13.93
CA ARG A 110 -22.02 5.42 -12.96
C ARG A 110 -20.63 5.47 -12.32
N LYS A 111 -19.97 4.31 -12.21
CA LYS A 111 -18.68 4.14 -11.54
C LYS A 111 -17.55 4.01 -12.53
N LEU A 112 -16.63 4.95 -12.46
CA LEU A 112 -15.47 5.03 -13.33
C LEU A 112 -14.34 4.17 -12.75
N GLN A 113 -13.85 3.21 -13.54
CA GLN A 113 -12.66 2.43 -13.22
C GLN A 113 -11.38 3.12 -13.73
N SER A 114 -11.51 3.96 -14.75
CA SER A 114 -10.40 4.69 -15.40
C SER A 114 -10.88 5.92 -16.18
N THR A 115 -9.92 6.73 -16.63
CA THR A 115 -10.13 7.81 -17.61
C THR A 115 -10.69 7.29 -18.94
N GLU A 116 -10.45 6.02 -19.27
CA GLU A 116 -10.99 5.33 -20.45
C GLU A 116 -12.50 5.08 -20.26
N SER A 117 -12.93 4.55 -19.10
CA SER A 117 -14.37 4.38 -18.80
C SER A 117 -15.12 5.72 -18.66
N PHE A 118 -14.45 6.79 -18.23
CA PHE A 118 -15.04 8.15 -18.23
C PHE A 118 -15.42 8.61 -19.64
N ILE A 119 -14.54 8.37 -20.61
CA ILE A 119 -14.73 8.79 -22.00
C ILE A 119 -15.92 8.09 -22.69
N ASP A 120 -16.24 6.86 -22.28
CA ASP A 120 -17.38 6.11 -22.79
C ASP A 120 -18.68 6.36 -22.01
N ALA A 121 -18.62 6.59 -20.70
CA ALA A 121 -19.82 6.81 -19.88
C ALA A 121 -20.55 8.14 -20.18
N MET A 122 -19.85 9.12 -20.75
CA MET A 122 -20.36 10.44 -21.18
C MET A 122 -21.43 10.42 -22.30
N LYS A 123 -21.92 9.26 -22.74
CA LYS A 123 -22.73 9.10 -23.96
C LYS A 123 -24.27 9.07 -23.72
N ASP A 124 -24.76 8.65 -22.55
CA ASP A 124 -26.21 8.44 -22.25
C ASP A 124 -26.55 8.50 -20.72
N VAL A 125 -27.87 8.56 -20.34
CA VAL A 125 -28.52 8.12 -19.05
C VAL A 125 -28.81 9.13 -17.88
N GLN A 126 -29.83 8.83 -17.03
CA GLN A 126 -30.28 9.46 -15.74
C GLN A 126 -30.82 8.39 -14.66
N ILE A 127 -31.17 8.74 -13.38
CA ILE A 127 -32.08 8.08 -12.30
C ILE A 127 -31.56 7.45 -10.90
N PRO A 128 -32.27 6.64 -10.01
CA PRO A 128 -32.73 6.84 -8.55
C PRO A 128 -31.87 6.46 -7.23
N ASP A 129 -32.51 6.25 -6.01
CA ASP A 129 -32.05 6.38 -4.54
C ASP A 129 -32.26 5.16 -3.54
N ASP A 130 -32.03 5.08 -2.16
CA ASP A 130 -31.71 5.99 -0.97
C ASP A 130 -30.84 5.43 0.26
N TYR A 131 -29.98 6.23 0.99
CA TYR A 131 -29.68 6.37 2.50
C TYR A 131 -28.24 6.83 3.08
N LYS A 132 -27.83 6.65 4.39
CA LYS A 132 -26.93 7.59 5.24
C LYS A 132 -25.80 7.10 6.29
N LEU A 133 -24.48 7.15 5.96
CA LEU A 133 -23.18 7.20 6.76
C LEU A 133 -22.45 6.06 7.60
N VAL A 134 -22.22 6.13 8.94
CA VAL A 134 -21.28 5.21 9.68
C VAL A 134 -21.96 4.05 10.39
N GLN A 135 -23.10 4.28 11.04
CA GLN A 135 -23.99 3.15 11.32
C GLN A 135 -24.38 2.48 9.99
N LEU A 136 -24.42 3.25 8.89
CA LEU A 136 -24.51 2.79 7.50
C LEU A 136 -23.24 2.13 6.93
N ALA A 137 -22.04 2.37 7.47
CA ALA A 137 -20.86 1.59 7.09
C ALA A 137 -21.04 0.11 7.46
N LEU A 138 -21.84 -0.17 8.50
CA LEU A 138 -22.35 -1.50 8.80
C LEU A 138 -23.69 -1.74 8.09
N GLN A 139 -24.70 -0.89 8.27
CA GLN A 139 -26.08 -1.09 7.78
C GLN A 139 -26.21 -1.12 6.25
N CYS A 140 -25.47 -0.34 5.46
CA CYS A 140 -25.44 -0.54 3.99
C CYS A 140 -24.49 -1.62 3.52
N THR A 141 -23.48 -1.99 4.32
CA THR A 141 -22.82 -3.28 4.05
C THR A 141 -23.83 -4.41 4.23
N GLU A 142 -24.63 -4.38 5.30
CA GLU A 142 -25.69 -5.36 5.60
C GLU A 142 -26.82 -5.33 4.56
N THR A 143 -27.33 -4.15 4.17
CA THR A 143 -28.32 -4.01 3.10
C THR A 143 -27.78 -4.47 1.75
N ALA A 144 -26.53 -4.14 1.39
CA ALA A 144 -25.91 -4.65 0.16
C ALA A 144 -25.68 -6.17 0.21
N ILE A 145 -25.40 -6.75 1.37
CA ILE A 145 -25.38 -8.21 1.56
C ILE A 145 -26.79 -8.81 1.38
N GLN A 146 -27.82 -8.19 1.95
CA GLN A 146 -29.22 -8.66 1.87
C GLN A 146 -29.83 -8.51 0.47
N GLN A 147 -29.38 -7.53 -0.32
CA GLN A 147 -29.84 -7.26 -1.68
C GLN A 147 -29.04 -8.00 -2.76
N SER A 148 -27.82 -8.47 -2.46
CA SER A 148 -26.98 -9.16 -3.44
C SER A 148 -27.36 -10.63 -3.60
N THR A 149 -27.17 -11.14 -4.82
CA THR A 149 -27.23 -12.57 -5.15
C THR A 149 -25.89 -13.29 -5.01
N ASP A 150 -24.81 -12.58 -4.65
CA ASP A 150 -23.47 -13.16 -4.44
C ASP A 150 -23.44 -14.03 -3.17
N ALA A 151 -23.12 -15.31 -3.33
CA ALA A 151 -22.95 -16.23 -2.21
C ALA A 151 -21.66 -15.91 -1.41
N LEU A 152 -21.81 -15.21 -0.28
CA LEU A 152 -20.70 -14.83 0.58
C LEU A 152 -20.18 -16.00 1.44
N PRO A 153 -18.86 -16.06 1.72
CA PRO A 153 -18.24 -17.20 2.40
C PRO A 153 -18.37 -17.20 3.94
N LEU A 154 -19.26 -16.36 4.48
CA LEU A 154 -19.55 -16.19 5.92
C LEU A 154 -20.99 -15.69 6.10
N PRO A 155 -21.66 -15.98 7.23
CA PRO A 155 -22.92 -15.33 7.60
C PRO A 155 -22.79 -13.81 7.76
N THR A 156 -23.86 -13.07 7.45
CA THR A 156 -23.91 -11.60 7.55
C THR A 156 -23.48 -11.09 8.92
N GLU A 157 -23.98 -11.70 10.01
CA GLU A 157 -23.61 -11.34 11.39
C GLU A 157 -22.09 -11.41 11.61
N ASP A 158 -21.44 -12.50 11.16
CA ASP A 158 -19.99 -12.67 11.30
C ASP A 158 -19.21 -11.66 10.44
N ILE A 159 -19.70 -11.33 9.24
CA ILE A 159 -19.09 -10.29 8.39
C ILE A 159 -19.18 -8.93 9.10
N ILE A 160 -20.34 -8.54 9.61
CA ILE A 160 -20.56 -7.27 10.32
C ILE A 160 -19.74 -7.19 11.62
N ASP A 161 -19.62 -8.30 12.37
CA ASP A 161 -18.83 -8.36 13.61
C ASP A 161 -17.31 -8.24 13.32
N LEU A 162 -16.81 -8.91 12.28
CA LEU A 162 -15.44 -8.78 11.79
C LEU A 162 -15.16 -7.39 11.18
N LEU A 163 -16.16 -6.78 10.55
CA LEU A 163 -16.07 -5.44 9.97
C LEU A 163 -16.01 -4.38 11.08
N ASN A 164 -16.88 -4.47 12.08
CA ASN A 164 -16.86 -3.62 13.28
C ASN A 164 -15.49 -3.71 13.99
N LEU A 165 -14.90 -4.90 14.14
CA LEU A 165 -13.54 -5.06 14.64
C LEU A 165 -12.49 -4.27 13.83
N CYS A 166 -12.65 -4.16 12.51
CA CYS A 166 -11.76 -3.38 11.66
C CYS A 166 -12.05 -1.86 11.74
N LEU A 167 -13.31 -1.45 11.66
CA LEU A 167 -13.72 -0.05 11.60
C LEU A 167 -13.54 0.67 12.95
N ALA A 168 -13.82 0.01 14.08
CA ALA A 168 -13.58 0.56 15.41
C ALA A 168 -12.09 0.61 15.81
N SER A 169 -11.19 0.07 15.00
CA SER A 169 -9.74 0.07 15.26
C SER A 169 -9.04 1.36 14.77
N THR A 170 -9.60 2.52 15.13
CA THR A 170 -9.21 3.86 14.63
C THR A 170 -7.96 4.47 15.28
N TYR A 171 -7.16 3.68 15.99
CA TYR A 171 -5.97 4.17 16.71
C TYR A 171 -4.68 4.04 15.90
N PHE A 172 -3.70 4.89 16.22
CA PHE A 172 -2.37 4.88 15.61
C PHE A 172 -1.30 5.44 16.56
N GLN A 173 -0.04 5.22 16.21
CA GLN A 173 1.13 5.84 16.82
C GLN A 173 1.66 6.97 15.93
N TYR A 174 2.14 8.04 16.55
CA TYR A 174 2.85 9.16 15.93
C TYR A 174 3.80 9.82 16.93
N ASN A 175 5.07 10.01 16.56
CA ASN A 175 6.13 10.55 17.44
C ASN A 175 6.17 9.84 18.82
N GLY A 176 6.02 8.52 18.83
CA GLY A 176 5.98 7.68 20.04
C GLY A 176 4.71 7.80 20.91
N LYS A 177 3.90 8.84 20.71
CA LYS A 177 2.57 9.02 21.30
C LYS A 177 1.54 8.15 20.57
N ARG A 178 0.42 7.84 21.23
CA ARG A 178 -0.68 7.06 20.67
C ARG A 178 -1.95 7.89 20.65
N TYR A 179 -2.67 7.87 19.53
CA TYR A 179 -3.90 8.62 19.31
C TYR A 179 -5.01 7.71 18.80
N LYS A 180 -6.26 8.15 18.93
CA LYS A 180 -7.45 7.53 18.38
C LYS A 180 -8.23 8.57 17.57
N GLN A 181 -8.54 8.26 16.33
CA GLN A 181 -9.43 9.09 15.51
C GLN A 181 -10.88 8.87 15.98
N LEU A 182 -11.59 9.97 16.24
CA LEU A 182 -12.93 9.96 16.83
C LEU A 182 -14.05 9.72 15.79
N HIS A 183 -13.87 10.21 14.57
CA HIS A 183 -14.88 10.19 13.52
C HIS A 183 -14.36 9.58 12.21
N GLY A 184 -15.26 8.98 11.43
CA GLY A 184 -14.94 8.32 10.16
C GLY A 184 -14.01 7.11 10.31
N THR A 185 -13.32 6.74 9.22
CA THR A 185 -12.36 5.63 9.21
C THR A 185 -10.95 6.14 8.90
N ALA A 186 -9.92 5.43 9.39
CA ALA A 186 -8.53 5.85 9.21
C ALA A 186 -8.01 5.53 7.80
N MET A 187 -7.68 6.58 7.03
CA MET A 187 -7.17 6.47 5.66
C MET A 187 -5.95 5.54 5.59
N GLY A 188 -6.03 4.45 4.82
CA GLY A 188 -4.96 3.45 4.70
C GLY A 188 -5.26 2.09 5.35
N SER A 189 -6.40 1.94 6.04
CA SER A 189 -6.98 0.62 6.29
C SER A 189 -7.47 0.00 4.97
N PRO A 190 -7.17 -1.27 4.65
CA PRO A 190 -7.60 -1.90 3.39
C PRO A 190 -9.13 -1.90 3.19
N VAL A 191 -9.88 -2.22 4.24
CA VAL A 191 -11.35 -2.37 4.16
C VAL A 191 -12.08 -1.02 4.09
N SER A 192 -11.44 0.07 4.52
CA SER A 192 -12.03 1.41 4.42
C SER A 192 -12.35 1.83 2.99
N VAL A 193 -11.64 1.30 1.98
CA VAL A 193 -11.89 1.64 0.57
C VAL A 193 -13.21 1.03 0.09
N VAL A 194 -13.41 -0.27 0.30
CA VAL A 194 -14.66 -0.95 -0.12
C VAL A 194 -15.86 -0.49 0.71
N VAL A 195 -15.67 -0.16 1.98
CA VAL A 195 -16.73 0.36 2.85
C VAL A 195 -17.14 1.79 2.47
N ALA A 196 -16.16 2.67 2.21
CA ALA A 196 -16.46 4.01 1.72
C ALA A 196 -17.16 3.95 0.35
N GLU A 197 -16.77 3.00 -0.51
CA GLU A 197 -17.44 2.77 -1.79
C GLU A 197 -18.91 2.35 -1.60
N ILE A 198 -19.22 1.37 -0.74
CA ILE A 198 -20.61 0.95 -0.43
C ILE A 198 -21.43 2.12 0.17
N VAL A 199 -20.83 2.89 1.08
CA VAL A 199 -21.49 4.04 1.72
C VAL A 199 -21.75 5.17 0.73
N MET A 200 -20.80 5.49 -0.14
CA MET A 200 -20.98 6.50 -1.19
C MET A 200 -22.01 6.04 -2.23
N GLN A 201 -21.97 4.75 -2.61
CA GLN A 201 -22.98 4.16 -3.50
C GLN A 201 -24.39 4.37 -2.92
N ASN A 202 -24.66 4.10 -1.64
CA ASN A 202 -25.98 4.37 -1.05
C ASN A 202 -26.30 5.88 -0.81
N ILE A 203 -25.32 6.79 -0.90
CA ILE A 203 -25.55 8.25 -0.83
C ILE A 203 -25.79 8.85 -2.23
N GLU A 204 -25.42 8.15 -3.31
CA GLU A 204 -25.54 8.56 -4.73
C GLU A 204 -26.57 7.74 -5.53
N GLU A 205 -26.83 6.54 -5.06
CA GLU A 205 -28.16 5.96 -4.89
C GLU A 205 -28.78 6.54 -3.60
N ARG A 206 -28.54 7.83 -3.34
CA ARG A 206 -29.53 8.80 -2.87
C ARG A 206 -29.34 10.06 -3.73
N ALA A 207 -29.92 11.20 -3.35
CA ALA A 207 -29.75 12.48 -4.03
C ALA A 207 -30.28 12.55 -5.48
N LEU A 208 -31.04 11.57 -5.97
CA LEU A 208 -31.56 11.45 -7.33
C LEU A 208 -33.07 11.16 -7.37
N ALA A 209 -33.63 10.04 -6.90
CA ALA A 209 -35.08 9.86 -6.67
C ALA A 209 -35.72 11.03 -5.92
N THR A 210 -35.01 11.55 -4.92
CA THR A 210 -35.40 12.71 -4.13
C THR A 210 -34.99 14.05 -4.76
N CYS A 211 -34.08 14.04 -5.76
CA CYS A 211 -33.86 15.19 -6.63
C CYS A 211 -35.05 15.38 -7.56
N ARG A 212 -35.66 16.57 -7.47
CA ARG A 212 -36.98 16.88 -8.03
C ARG A 212 -36.95 17.27 -9.51
N GLN A 213 -35.78 17.23 -10.14
CA GLN A 213 -35.49 17.77 -11.48
C GLN A 213 -35.11 16.66 -12.47
N THR A 214 -34.84 17.01 -13.73
CA THR A 214 -34.22 16.10 -14.69
C THR A 214 -32.85 15.70 -14.14
N LYS A 215 -32.61 14.40 -13.98
CA LYS A 215 -31.53 13.98 -13.07
C LYS A 215 -30.19 14.10 -13.77
N PRO A 216 -29.22 14.80 -13.16
CA PRO A 216 -28.02 15.15 -13.87
C PRO A 216 -27.23 13.91 -14.24
N LEU A 217 -26.37 14.05 -15.25
CA LEU A 217 -25.30 13.09 -15.46
C LEU A 217 -24.53 12.95 -14.15
N TRP A 218 -24.28 11.73 -13.68
CA TRP A 218 -23.53 11.47 -12.45
C TRP A 218 -22.51 10.37 -12.70
N LEU A 219 -21.23 10.76 -12.71
CA LEU A 219 -20.10 9.86 -12.93
C LEU A 219 -19.09 10.05 -11.80
N ARG A 220 -18.78 8.99 -11.04
CA ARG A 220 -17.84 9.05 -9.91
C ARG A 220 -16.57 8.23 -10.14
N TYR A 221 -15.45 8.80 -9.72
CA TYR A 221 -14.17 8.11 -9.57
C TYR A 221 -13.65 8.28 -8.13
N VAL A 222 -13.83 7.24 -7.30
CA VAL A 222 -13.42 7.23 -5.88
C VAL A 222 -14.04 8.40 -5.10
N ASP A 223 -13.28 9.46 -4.78
CA ASP A 223 -13.69 10.67 -4.06
C ASP A 223 -14.05 11.86 -4.97
N ASP A 224 -13.74 11.81 -6.27
CA ASP A 224 -14.05 12.87 -7.25
C ASP A 224 -15.32 12.53 -8.06
N THR A 225 -16.26 13.47 -8.20
CA THR A 225 -17.49 13.33 -9.00
C THR A 225 -17.54 14.33 -10.16
N PHE A 226 -18.08 13.91 -11.30
CA PHE A 226 -18.37 14.76 -12.46
C PHE A 226 -19.88 14.76 -12.70
N THR A 227 -20.47 15.95 -12.84
CA THR A 227 -21.90 16.11 -13.03
C THR A 227 -22.26 17.27 -13.96
N ALA A 228 -23.38 17.13 -14.66
CA ALA A 228 -23.91 18.15 -15.57
C ALA A 228 -25.35 18.50 -15.16
N VAL A 229 -25.53 19.73 -14.67
CA VAL A 229 -26.75 20.28 -14.05
C VAL A 229 -27.10 21.59 -14.79
N HIS A 230 -28.38 21.98 -14.86
CA HIS A 230 -28.72 23.31 -15.42
C HIS A 230 -28.12 24.43 -14.55
N LYS A 231 -27.65 25.52 -15.16
CA LYS A 231 -26.83 26.54 -14.47
C LYS A 231 -27.50 27.08 -13.20
N ASP A 232 -28.79 27.37 -13.29
CA ASP A 232 -29.57 27.98 -12.21
C ASP A 232 -29.97 26.96 -11.11
N GLU A 233 -29.74 25.67 -11.35
CA GLU A 233 -30.06 24.56 -10.43
C GLU A 233 -28.82 24.06 -9.66
N ILE A 234 -27.62 24.56 -9.98
CA ILE A 234 -26.35 24.16 -9.34
C ILE A 234 -26.35 24.42 -7.83
N ASP A 235 -27.03 25.46 -7.35
CA ASP A 235 -27.21 25.73 -5.92
C ASP A 235 -28.19 24.77 -5.25
N ALA A 236 -29.36 24.56 -5.86
CA ALA A 236 -30.39 23.66 -5.34
C ALA A 236 -29.88 22.21 -5.25
N PHE A 237 -29.23 21.71 -6.31
CA PHE A 237 -28.68 20.35 -6.34
C PHE A 237 -27.48 20.19 -5.39
N HIS A 238 -26.63 21.20 -5.24
CA HIS A 238 -25.51 21.13 -4.29
C HIS A 238 -25.98 21.11 -2.83
N ASN A 239 -27.01 21.89 -2.50
CA ASN A 239 -27.65 21.84 -1.18
C ASN A 239 -28.31 20.47 -0.96
N HIS A 240 -29.03 19.96 -1.96
CA HIS A 240 -29.69 18.64 -1.90
C HIS A 240 -28.71 17.47 -1.69
N LEU A 241 -27.51 17.51 -2.29
CA LEU A 241 -26.43 16.56 -2.02
C LEU A 241 -25.97 16.59 -0.55
N ASN A 242 -25.84 17.80 0.02
CA ASN A 242 -25.40 18.01 1.40
C ASN A 242 -26.51 17.73 2.44
N GLU A 243 -27.78 17.91 2.08
CA GLU A 243 -28.94 17.54 2.91
C GLU A 243 -29.00 16.03 3.16
N GLN A 244 -28.48 15.21 2.24
CA GLN A 244 -28.49 13.76 2.42
C GLN A 244 -27.73 13.36 3.69
N ASN A 245 -26.60 14.00 3.99
CA ASN A 245 -25.72 13.54 5.04
C ASN A 245 -25.07 14.66 5.85
N THR A 246 -25.26 14.60 7.17
CA THR A 246 -24.69 15.56 8.12
C THR A 246 -23.18 15.44 8.27
N ASP A 247 -22.61 14.26 7.99
CA ASP A 247 -21.20 13.96 8.29
C ASP A 247 -20.36 13.65 7.03
N ILE A 248 -20.95 13.83 5.83
CA ILE A 248 -20.24 13.98 4.54
C ILE A 248 -20.70 15.31 3.95
N GLN A 249 -19.75 16.11 3.45
CA GLN A 249 -20.05 17.36 2.77
C GLN A 249 -19.37 17.34 1.40
N PHE A 250 -20.17 17.48 0.36
CA PHE A 250 -19.73 17.67 -1.01
C PHE A 250 -19.18 19.09 -1.17
N THR A 251 -18.12 19.23 -1.97
CA THR A 251 -17.59 20.52 -2.43
C THR A 251 -17.62 20.56 -3.94
N ARG A 252 -18.02 21.67 -4.55
CA ARG A 252 -18.12 21.83 -6.00
C ARG A 252 -17.02 22.73 -6.57
N GLU A 253 -16.58 22.42 -7.78
CA GLU A 253 -15.85 23.30 -8.69
C GLU A 253 -16.77 23.53 -9.92
N ILE A 254 -16.82 24.74 -10.48
CA ILE A 254 -17.72 25.12 -11.60
C ILE A 254 -16.85 25.39 -12.84
N GLU A 255 -17.40 25.24 -14.06
CA GLU A 255 -16.63 25.52 -15.28
C GLU A 255 -16.15 26.98 -15.37
N GLU A 256 -14.85 27.16 -15.66
CA GLU A 256 -14.22 28.44 -15.94
C GLU A 256 -13.82 28.47 -17.43
N ASP A 257 -14.15 29.57 -18.14
CA ASP A 257 -14.01 29.67 -19.61
C ASP A 257 -14.56 28.46 -20.40
N GLY A 258 -15.68 27.89 -19.91
CA GLY A 258 -16.30 26.69 -20.48
C GLY A 258 -15.47 25.41 -20.34
N LYS A 259 -14.57 25.35 -19.34
CA LYS A 259 -13.67 24.21 -19.08
C LYS A 259 -13.74 23.76 -17.63
N LEU A 260 -13.62 22.45 -17.41
CA LEU A 260 -13.52 21.85 -16.09
C LEU A 260 -12.46 20.72 -16.10
N PRO A 261 -11.50 20.70 -15.15
CA PRO A 261 -10.58 19.58 -15.00
C PRO A 261 -11.28 18.40 -14.31
N PHE A 262 -11.16 17.20 -14.87
CA PHE A 262 -11.61 15.96 -14.21
C PHE A 262 -10.63 14.81 -14.49
N LEU A 263 -10.15 14.18 -13.42
CA LEU A 263 -9.08 13.17 -13.47
C LEU A 263 -7.84 13.66 -14.24
N ASP A 264 -7.54 13.00 -15.35
CA ASP A 264 -6.41 13.26 -16.25
C ASP A 264 -6.78 14.15 -17.44
N CYS A 265 -8.05 14.57 -17.53
CA CYS A 265 -8.65 15.32 -18.64
C CYS A 265 -8.97 16.76 -18.24
N LEU A 266 -8.79 17.69 -19.17
CA LEU A 266 -9.43 19.00 -19.16
C LEU A 266 -10.56 18.92 -20.20
N VAL A 267 -11.79 18.92 -19.71
CA VAL A 267 -13.01 18.87 -20.52
C VAL A 267 -13.40 20.30 -20.84
N GLY A 268 -13.53 20.64 -22.12
CA GLY A 268 -13.92 21.96 -22.59
C GLY A 268 -15.14 21.88 -23.53
N ARG A 269 -16.11 22.76 -23.33
CA ARG A 269 -17.33 22.86 -24.13
C ARG A 269 -17.10 23.77 -25.34
N ASN A 270 -17.35 23.28 -26.54
CA ASN A 270 -17.20 24.03 -27.79
C ASN A 270 -18.35 23.66 -28.74
N ASN A 271 -19.20 24.64 -29.12
CA ASN A 271 -20.33 24.44 -30.04
C ASN A 271 -21.20 23.20 -29.73
N ASN A 272 -21.57 23.04 -28.46
CA ASN A 272 -22.29 21.89 -27.87
C ASN A 272 -21.57 20.53 -27.88
N GLU A 273 -20.37 20.41 -28.47
CA GLU A 273 -19.49 19.25 -28.30
C GLU A 273 -18.54 19.42 -27.10
N LEU A 274 -18.02 18.29 -26.61
CA LEU A 274 -17.02 18.25 -25.53
C LEU A 274 -15.64 17.91 -26.09
N ARG A 275 -14.79 18.93 -26.22
CA ARG A 275 -13.36 18.78 -26.50
C ARG A 275 -12.65 18.29 -25.24
N LYS A 276 -11.79 17.29 -25.38
CA LYS A 276 -11.00 16.70 -24.30
C LYS A 276 -9.52 16.89 -24.62
N THR A 277 -8.77 17.32 -23.61
CA THR A 277 -7.33 17.57 -23.67
C THR A 277 -6.67 17.07 -22.39
N ILE A 278 -5.35 16.88 -22.34
CA ILE A 278 -4.69 16.40 -21.13
C ILE A 278 -4.61 17.52 -20.08
N TYR A 279 -5.22 17.29 -18.91
CA TYR A 279 -5.04 18.18 -17.76
C TYR A 279 -3.71 17.93 -17.05
N ARG A 280 -3.07 19.02 -16.63
CA ARG A 280 -1.86 19.03 -15.81
C ARG A 280 -2.06 20.07 -14.71
N LYS A 281 -1.88 19.67 -13.45
CA LYS A 281 -1.96 20.61 -12.32
C LYS A 281 -0.83 21.66 -12.45
N PRO A 282 -1.04 22.92 -12.01
CA PRO A 282 -0.02 23.98 -12.13
C PRO A 282 1.36 23.65 -11.53
N THR A 283 1.44 22.70 -10.61
CA THR A 283 2.69 22.19 -10.01
C THR A 283 3.37 21.07 -10.80
N HIS A 284 3.00 20.84 -12.06
CA HIS A 284 3.64 19.84 -12.92
C HIS A 284 5.02 20.30 -13.38
N THR A 285 6.06 19.53 -13.10
CA THR A 285 7.47 19.91 -13.37
C THR A 285 8.02 19.33 -14.67
N ASP A 286 7.25 18.46 -15.33
CA ASP A 286 7.65 17.61 -16.46
C ASP A 286 8.84 16.68 -16.17
N ARG A 287 9.22 16.45 -14.91
CA ARG A 287 10.35 15.56 -14.60
C ARG A 287 9.93 14.10 -14.74
N LEU A 288 10.44 13.45 -15.79
CA LEU A 288 10.23 12.04 -16.09
C LEU A 288 11.39 11.18 -15.55
N LEU A 289 11.38 9.89 -15.90
CA LEU A 289 12.51 9.00 -15.73
C LEU A 289 13.62 9.37 -16.73
N ASP A 290 14.68 10.01 -16.25
CA ASP A 290 15.80 10.46 -17.10
C ASP A 290 16.42 9.32 -17.93
N GLU A 291 16.67 9.52 -19.22
CA GLU A 291 17.26 8.48 -20.08
C GLU A 291 18.70 8.14 -19.67
N SER A 292 19.45 9.06 -19.05
CA SER A 292 20.78 8.74 -18.51
C SER A 292 20.74 7.76 -17.32
N SER A 293 19.60 7.63 -16.65
CA SER A 293 19.49 6.94 -15.36
C SER A 293 19.79 5.44 -15.42
N TYR A 294 20.28 4.89 -14.30
CA TYR A 294 20.53 3.46 -14.14
C TYR A 294 19.21 2.71 -13.86
N ASN A 295 18.38 2.62 -14.91
CA ASN A 295 17.12 1.89 -14.95
C ASN A 295 17.02 1.05 -16.24
N PRO A 296 16.29 -0.08 -16.22
CA PRO A 296 16.08 -0.90 -17.41
C PRO A 296 15.54 -0.10 -18.61
N ILE A 297 16.04 -0.42 -19.81
CA ILE A 297 15.59 0.21 -21.06
C ILE A 297 14.06 0.03 -21.25
N SER A 298 13.50 -1.10 -20.80
CA SER A 298 12.06 -1.34 -20.79
C SER A 298 11.27 -0.33 -19.96
N HIS A 299 11.80 0.15 -18.83
CA HIS A 299 11.10 1.16 -18.01
C HIS A 299 11.09 2.52 -18.72
N LYS A 300 12.23 2.91 -19.31
CA LYS A 300 12.38 4.15 -20.11
C LYS A 300 11.46 4.15 -21.33
N ALA A 301 11.36 3.01 -22.02
CA ALA A 301 10.43 2.78 -23.14
C ALA A 301 8.95 2.87 -22.71
N THR A 302 8.59 2.30 -21.55
CA THR A 302 7.23 2.37 -21.01
C THR A 302 6.82 3.81 -20.70
N THR A 303 7.71 4.65 -20.17
CA THR A 303 7.42 6.09 -19.94
C THR A 303 6.94 6.79 -21.21
N GLY A 304 7.64 6.62 -22.34
CA GLY A 304 7.21 7.18 -23.62
C GLY A 304 5.87 6.60 -24.12
N LYS A 305 5.73 5.27 -24.06
CA LYS A 305 4.51 4.55 -24.48
C LYS A 305 3.26 4.95 -23.69
N THR A 306 3.36 5.09 -22.37
CA THR A 306 2.23 5.47 -21.52
C THR A 306 1.78 6.90 -21.79
N LEU A 307 2.70 7.83 -22.04
CA LEU A 307 2.36 9.21 -22.38
C LEU A 307 1.72 9.31 -23.77
N ALA A 308 2.28 8.65 -24.78
CA ALA A 308 1.69 8.62 -26.12
C ALA A 308 0.30 7.96 -26.15
N ARG A 309 0.11 6.82 -25.46
CA ARG A 309 -1.24 6.20 -25.33
C ARG A 309 -2.21 7.13 -24.59
N ARG A 310 -1.76 7.84 -23.54
CA ARG A 310 -2.61 8.83 -22.83
C ARG A 310 -3.06 9.95 -23.77
N ALA A 311 -2.15 10.48 -24.61
CA ALA A 311 -2.48 11.49 -25.61
C ALA A 311 -3.55 10.98 -26.59
N GLN A 312 -3.36 9.79 -27.15
CA GLN A 312 -4.31 9.14 -28.07
C GLN A 312 -5.69 8.85 -27.44
N LEU A 313 -5.73 8.45 -26.16
CA LEU A 313 -6.99 8.18 -25.44
C LEU A 313 -7.74 9.47 -25.09
N VAL A 314 -7.04 10.52 -24.63
CA VAL A 314 -7.66 11.71 -24.07
C VAL A 314 -7.99 12.76 -25.14
N CYS A 315 -7.12 12.98 -26.12
CA CYS A 315 -7.27 14.05 -27.10
C CYS A 315 -8.21 13.63 -28.25
N ASN A 316 -9.45 14.13 -28.23
CA ASN A 316 -10.49 13.75 -29.21
C ASN A 316 -10.56 14.64 -30.46
N THR A 317 -9.66 15.62 -30.63
CA THR A 317 -9.55 16.42 -31.86
C THR A 317 -8.14 16.30 -32.46
N PRO A 318 -7.97 16.28 -33.80
CA PRO A 318 -6.65 16.20 -34.44
C PRO A 318 -5.69 17.28 -33.92
N ASP A 319 -6.17 18.51 -33.74
CA ASP A 319 -5.39 19.62 -33.22
C ASP A 319 -4.95 19.39 -31.77
N SER A 320 -5.84 18.91 -30.89
CA SER A 320 -5.46 18.60 -29.51
C SER A 320 -4.42 17.49 -29.40
N LEU A 321 -4.46 16.50 -30.30
CA LEU A 321 -3.46 15.44 -30.36
C LEU A 321 -2.13 15.97 -30.94
N SER A 322 -2.20 16.85 -31.94
CA SER A 322 -1.03 17.53 -32.52
C SER A 322 -0.31 18.39 -31.48
N ASP A 323 -1.04 19.23 -30.74
CA ASP A 323 -0.47 20.11 -29.71
C ASP A 323 0.06 19.34 -28.49
N GLU A 324 -0.61 18.26 -28.11
CA GLU A 324 -0.12 17.35 -27.06
C GLU A 324 1.15 16.61 -27.49
N ASN A 325 1.27 16.17 -28.75
CA ASN A 325 2.52 15.57 -29.24
C ASN A 325 3.68 16.60 -29.22
N LYS A 326 3.45 17.83 -29.71
CA LYS A 326 4.42 18.95 -29.59
C LYS A 326 4.78 19.31 -28.15
N TYR A 327 3.90 19.00 -27.18
CA TYR A 327 4.21 19.11 -25.75
C TYR A 327 5.10 17.96 -25.29
N LEU A 328 4.74 16.72 -25.62
CA LEU A 328 5.49 15.52 -25.25
C LEU A 328 6.92 15.53 -25.78
N ASP A 329 7.15 15.94 -27.04
CA ASP A 329 8.50 16.04 -27.61
C ASP A 329 9.42 16.94 -26.76
N ARG A 330 8.97 18.17 -26.46
CA ARG A 330 9.69 19.11 -25.57
C ARG A 330 9.93 18.55 -24.17
N VAL A 331 9.03 17.71 -23.66
CA VAL A 331 9.18 17.03 -22.37
C VAL A 331 10.16 15.86 -22.45
N PHE A 332 10.24 15.13 -23.55
CA PHE A 332 11.25 14.09 -23.76
C PHE A 332 12.65 14.70 -23.86
N ASP A 333 12.82 15.77 -24.64
CA ASP A 333 14.09 16.52 -24.75
C ASP A 333 14.56 17.01 -23.37
N LYS A 334 13.67 17.62 -22.58
CA LYS A 334 13.90 18.09 -21.19
C LYS A 334 14.33 16.98 -20.23
N ASN A 335 14.17 15.70 -20.60
CA ASN A 335 14.56 14.53 -19.81
C ASN A 335 15.65 13.68 -20.50
N ASN A 336 16.39 14.27 -21.44
CA ASN A 336 17.52 13.70 -22.17
C ASN A 336 17.16 12.49 -23.05
N TYR A 337 15.89 12.31 -23.42
CA TYR A 337 15.47 11.20 -24.28
C TYR A 337 15.83 11.43 -25.75
N ASN A 338 16.49 10.44 -26.37
CA ASN A 338 16.75 10.45 -27.80
C ASN A 338 15.45 10.33 -28.62
N THR A 339 15.26 11.23 -29.59
CA THR A 339 14.06 11.32 -30.43
C THR A 339 13.76 10.01 -31.17
N ASP A 340 14.77 9.33 -31.72
CA ASP A 340 14.57 8.03 -32.36
C ASP A 340 14.21 6.92 -31.37
N PHE A 341 14.69 6.96 -30.12
CA PHE A 341 14.28 6.02 -29.08
C PHE A 341 12.81 6.20 -28.72
N ILE A 342 12.34 7.45 -28.58
CA ILE A 342 10.92 7.76 -28.40
C ILE A 342 10.13 7.26 -29.60
N ARG A 343 10.49 7.70 -30.82
CA ARG A 343 9.81 7.34 -32.08
C ARG A 343 9.68 5.82 -32.28
N ARG A 344 10.76 5.06 -32.04
CA ARG A 344 10.77 3.58 -32.12
C ARG A 344 9.89 2.90 -31.06
N ASN A 345 9.52 3.60 -29.99
CA ASN A 345 8.64 3.09 -28.94
C ASN A 345 7.19 3.60 -29.04
N THR A 346 6.94 4.79 -29.58
CA THR A 346 5.59 5.38 -29.72
C THR A 346 4.89 4.95 -31.01
N HIS A 347 5.60 4.82 -32.13
CA HIS A 347 5.00 4.50 -33.44
C HIS A 347 4.80 2.99 -33.72
N ARG A 348 4.80 2.12 -32.69
CA ARG A 348 4.32 0.75 -32.92
C ARG A 348 2.80 0.76 -32.98
N ALA A 349 2.27 0.52 -34.18
CA ALA A 349 0.85 0.34 -34.43
C ALA A 349 0.26 -0.75 -33.50
N THR A 350 -1.06 -0.67 -33.30
CA THR A 350 -1.85 -1.67 -32.57
C THR A 350 -1.82 -3.04 -33.23
N ASP A 351 -1.41 -3.13 -34.50
CA ASP A 351 -1.15 -4.37 -35.24
C ASP A 351 0.14 -5.07 -34.80
N THR A 352 0.26 -5.33 -33.50
CA THR A 352 0.79 -6.62 -33.07
C THR A 352 -0.43 -7.48 -32.81
N THR A 353 -0.78 -8.34 -33.78
CA THR A 353 -1.64 -9.50 -33.54
C THR A 353 -1.13 -10.28 -32.33
N GLU A 354 -1.97 -11.14 -31.75
CA GLU A 354 -1.53 -12.08 -30.71
C GLU A 354 -0.63 -13.18 -31.32
N THR A 355 0.54 -12.79 -31.81
CA THR A 355 1.61 -13.70 -32.23
C THR A 355 1.95 -14.56 -31.02
N ASN A 356 1.58 -15.84 -31.09
CA ASN A 356 1.69 -16.81 -30.02
C ASN A 356 2.92 -16.56 -29.13
N ARG A 357 2.68 -16.01 -27.94
CA ARG A 357 3.55 -16.30 -26.82
C ARG A 357 3.24 -17.74 -26.45
N ASP A 358 3.99 -18.66 -27.04
CA ASP A 358 3.97 -20.07 -26.65
C ASP A 358 3.90 -20.15 -25.14
N SER A 359 2.91 -20.87 -24.63
CA SER A 359 2.60 -20.99 -23.21
C SER A 359 3.60 -21.89 -22.47
N THR A 360 4.89 -21.66 -22.76
CA THR A 360 6.02 -21.92 -21.86
C THR A 360 5.66 -21.37 -20.48
N SER A 361 5.23 -22.27 -19.61
CA SER A 361 4.74 -21.92 -18.28
C SER A 361 5.88 -21.29 -17.50
N VAL A 362 5.73 -20.01 -17.14
CA VAL A 362 6.73 -19.27 -16.36
C VAL A 362 6.81 -19.93 -14.98
N THR A 363 7.79 -20.79 -14.80
CA THR A 363 7.94 -21.65 -13.62
C THR A 363 8.23 -20.85 -12.36
N THR A 364 8.90 -19.70 -12.48
CA THR A 364 9.19 -18.79 -11.35
C THR A 364 9.54 -17.37 -11.85
N ILE A 365 9.28 -16.36 -11.00
CA ILE A 365 9.73 -14.97 -11.20
C ILE A 365 10.83 -14.64 -10.18
N ALA A 366 11.99 -14.15 -10.64
CA ALA A 366 13.12 -13.77 -9.81
C ALA A 366 13.28 -12.24 -9.73
N ALA A 367 13.10 -11.64 -8.55
CA ALA A 367 13.10 -10.18 -8.35
C ALA A 367 14.47 -9.64 -7.86
N ILE A 368 15.33 -9.24 -8.80
CA ILE A 368 16.73 -8.85 -8.53
C ILE A 368 16.95 -7.32 -8.58
N PRO A 369 17.94 -6.79 -7.84
CA PRO A 369 18.49 -5.45 -8.08
C PRO A 369 18.79 -5.17 -9.56
N TYR A 370 18.56 -3.95 -10.02
CA TYR A 370 19.09 -3.49 -11.30
C TYR A 370 20.50 -2.93 -11.15
N ILE A 371 21.47 -3.56 -11.82
CA ILE A 371 22.86 -3.16 -11.95
C ILE A 371 23.18 -3.26 -13.45
N LYS A 372 23.41 -2.11 -14.10
CA LYS A 372 23.58 -1.97 -15.55
C LYS A 372 24.65 -2.94 -16.09
N GLY A 373 24.26 -3.81 -17.01
CA GLY A 373 25.09 -4.85 -17.62
C GLY A 373 25.04 -6.19 -16.87
N THR A 374 25.13 -6.16 -15.54
CA THR A 374 25.10 -7.38 -14.69
C THR A 374 23.71 -8.00 -14.64
N SER A 375 22.66 -7.21 -14.41
CA SER A 375 21.30 -7.74 -14.28
C SER A 375 20.75 -8.25 -15.61
N GLU A 376 21.11 -7.63 -16.73
CA GLU A 376 20.82 -8.12 -18.08
C GLU A 376 21.61 -9.38 -18.45
N ALA A 377 22.80 -9.60 -17.88
CA ALA A 377 23.50 -10.87 -18.00
C ALA A 377 22.78 -11.98 -17.20
N ILE A 378 22.41 -11.69 -15.94
CA ILE A 378 21.63 -12.63 -15.11
C ILE A 378 20.29 -12.97 -15.77
N ALA A 379 19.59 -11.99 -16.35
CA ALA A 379 18.33 -12.23 -17.07
C ALA A 379 18.51 -13.17 -18.28
N ARG A 380 19.58 -13.01 -19.07
CA ARG A 380 19.89 -13.92 -20.18
C ARG A 380 20.30 -15.32 -19.72
N ILE A 381 21.00 -15.44 -18.59
CA ILE A 381 21.38 -16.74 -18.00
C ILE A 381 20.15 -17.49 -17.47
N LEU A 382 19.16 -16.78 -16.91
CA LEU A 382 17.95 -17.38 -16.32
C LEU A 382 16.83 -17.65 -17.34
N GLN A 383 16.84 -16.97 -18.50
CA GLN A 383 15.83 -17.13 -19.55
C GLN A 383 15.67 -18.58 -20.06
N PRO A 384 16.75 -19.36 -20.37
CA PRO A 384 16.63 -20.76 -20.80
C PRO A 384 15.98 -21.71 -19.77
N TYR A 385 15.92 -21.30 -18.49
CA TYR A 385 15.31 -22.07 -17.41
C TYR A 385 13.84 -21.67 -17.14
N ASN A 386 13.23 -20.88 -18.04
CA ASN A 386 11.88 -20.29 -17.89
C ASN A 386 11.71 -19.39 -16.64
N ILE A 387 12.81 -18.93 -16.03
CA ILE A 387 12.80 -18.04 -14.88
C ILE A 387 12.75 -16.59 -15.36
N ARG A 388 11.60 -15.93 -15.17
CA ARG A 388 11.41 -14.53 -15.58
C ARG A 388 12.08 -13.60 -14.56
N VAL A 389 13.08 -12.85 -15.00
CA VAL A 389 13.70 -11.81 -14.16
C VAL A 389 12.86 -10.54 -14.12
N ALA A 390 12.67 -10.00 -12.91
CA ALA A 390 12.06 -8.70 -12.64
C ALA A 390 13.09 -7.79 -11.96
N HIS A 391 13.26 -6.58 -12.49
CA HIS A 391 14.25 -5.61 -12.00
C HIS A 391 13.64 -4.63 -10.98
N ARG A 392 14.32 -4.43 -9.85
CA ARG A 392 13.97 -3.42 -8.83
C ARG A 392 15.14 -2.48 -8.53
N PRO A 393 14.90 -1.19 -8.23
CA PRO A 393 15.93 -0.30 -7.70
C PRO A 393 16.36 -0.77 -6.31
N ILE A 394 17.65 -0.60 -5.99
CA ILE A 394 18.19 -0.85 -4.64
C ILE A 394 17.76 0.30 -3.71
N THR A 395 18.10 1.51 -4.12
CA THR A 395 17.88 2.75 -3.38
C THR A 395 16.97 3.66 -4.20
N THR A 396 16.02 4.31 -3.53
CA THR A 396 15.12 5.29 -4.17
C THR A 396 15.29 6.65 -3.50
N LEU A 397 15.00 7.73 -4.23
CA LEU A 397 14.97 9.08 -3.66
C LEU A 397 14.01 9.16 -2.46
N ARG A 398 12.90 8.41 -2.49
CA ARG A 398 11.98 8.28 -1.33
C ARG A 398 12.69 7.71 -0.10
N HIS A 399 13.49 6.66 -0.25
CA HIS A 399 14.20 6.05 0.88
C HIS A 399 15.29 6.96 1.48
N LEU A 400 16.00 7.70 0.61
CA LEU A 400 17.03 8.66 1.04
C LEU A 400 16.43 9.91 1.71
N LEU A 401 15.43 10.52 1.06
CA LEU A 401 14.93 11.85 1.42
C LEU A 401 13.74 11.83 2.39
N THR A 402 12.98 10.73 2.49
CA THR A 402 11.74 10.68 3.29
C THR A 402 11.68 9.46 4.21
N ASN A 403 11.78 9.69 5.51
CA ASN A 403 11.66 8.67 6.56
C ASN A 403 10.64 9.11 7.62
N VAL A 404 9.42 9.41 7.16
CA VAL A 404 8.36 10.12 7.90
C VAL A 404 7.48 9.25 8.82
N LYS A 405 7.69 7.93 8.84
CA LYS A 405 6.98 7.02 9.75
C LYS A 405 7.80 6.77 11.01
N ASP A 406 7.14 6.70 12.17
CA ASP A 406 7.72 6.23 13.43
C ASP A 406 8.57 4.97 13.22
N LYS A 407 9.88 5.07 13.49
CA LYS A 407 10.77 3.91 13.54
C LYS A 407 10.46 3.12 14.81
N ASP A 408 10.37 1.80 14.71
CA ASP A 408 10.37 0.95 15.90
C ASP A 408 11.74 0.99 16.56
N GLU A 409 11.78 0.94 17.90
CA GLU A 409 13.03 0.70 18.64
C GLU A 409 13.70 -0.61 18.18
N PRO A 410 15.04 -0.69 18.10
CA PRO A 410 15.75 -1.85 17.58
C PRO A 410 15.27 -3.19 18.17
N ASN A 411 15.16 -3.27 19.49
CA ASN A 411 14.78 -4.52 20.18
C ASN A 411 13.27 -4.82 20.11
N ASN A 412 12.45 -3.88 19.64
CA ASN A 412 11.01 -4.02 19.45
C ASN A 412 10.61 -4.34 17.99
N ARG A 413 11.55 -4.24 17.04
CA ARG A 413 11.36 -4.66 15.63
C ARG A 413 11.17 -6.16 15.51
N GLN A 414 10.36 -6.56 14.53
CA GLN A 414 10.14 -7.97 14.18
C GLN A 414 11.23 -8.48 13.23
N GLY A 415 11.48 -9.79 13.25
CA GLY A 415 12.36 -10.42 12.26
C GLY A 415 13.85 -10.21 12.53
N ALA A 416 14.25 -10.05 13.80
CA ALA A 416 15.62 -9.82 14.21
C ALA A 416 16.53 -11.06 13.96
N ILE A 417 17.75 -10.83 13.50
CA ILE A 417 18.89 -11.74 13.65
C ILE A 417 19.81 -11.10 14.68
N TYR A 418 20.16 -11.82 15.76
CA TYR A 418 20.81 -11.25 16.94
C TYR A 418 21.99 -12.12 17.43
N LYS A 419 22.97 -11.47 18.06
CA LYS A 419 24.09 -12.08 18.75
C LYS A 419 23.95 -11.92 20.27
N ILE A 420 24.26 -12.97 21.02
CA ILE A 420 24.39 -12.98 22.49
C ILE A 420 25.75 -13.60 22.80
N GLU A 421 26.53 -13.00 23.70
CA GLU A 421 27.89 -13.44 24.03
C GLU A 421 27.93 -14.15 25.40
N CYS A 422 28.86 -15.09 25.56
CA CYS A 422 29.11 -15.75 26.84
C CYS A 422 30.01 -14.85 27.71
N SER A 423 29.73 -14.73 29.01
CA SER A 423 30.53 -13.91 29.91
C SER A 423 31.87 -14.55 30.27
N ASP A 424 31.93 -15.89 30.26
CA ASP A 424 33.05 -16.66 30.80
C ASP A 424 33.88 -17.38 29.72
N CYS A 425 33.52 -17.28 28.44
CA CYS A 425 34.36 -17.73 27.31
C CYS A 425 34.04 -17.00 25.99
N GLN A 426 34.87 -17.20 24.96
CA GLN A 426 34.71 -16.58 23.63
C GLN A 426 33.49 -17.08 22.82
N ALA A 427 32.66 -17.97 23.36
CA ALA A 427 31.54 -18.53 22.63
C ALA A 427 30.38 -17.53 22.47
N SER A 428 29.67 -17.57 21.35
CA SER A 428 28.52 -16.70 21.11
C SER A 428 27.37 -17.41 20.39
N TYR A 429 26.15 -16.96 20.64
CA TYR A 429 24.92 -17.47 20.04
C TYR A 429 24.39 -16.49 18.99
N ILE A 430 24.16 -16.97 17.76
CA ILE A 430 23.60 -16.22 16.64
C ILE A 430 22.21 -16.77 16.34
N GLY A 431 21.14 -16.07 16.71
CA GLY A 431 19.77 -16.55 16.56
C GLY A 431 18.90 -15.72 15.61
N GLU A 432 17.90 -16.35 14.99
CA GLU A 432 16.75 -15.67 14.38
C GLU A 432 15.57 -15.53 15.36
N THR A 433 14.74 -14.50 15.16
CA THR A 433 13.34 -14.54 15.62
C THR A 433 12.40 -13.77 14.69
N GLY A 434 11.27 -14.40 14.35
CA GLY A 434 10.11 -13.72 13.75
C GLY A 434 9.34 -12.80 14.71
N ARG A 435 9.65 -12.84 16.01
CA ARG A 435 9.10 -11.93 17.03
C ARG A 435 10.00 -10.70 17.19
N ASN A 436 9.78 -9.92 18.24
CA ASN A 436 10.75 -8.92 18.67
C ASN A 436 11.83 -9.54 19.59
N LEU A 437 13.00 -8.90 19.64
CA LEU A 437 14.17 -9.42 20.36
C LEU A 437 13.90 -9.53 21.87
N ASN A 438 13.25 -8.53 22.47
CA ASN A 438 12.90 -8.53 23.90
C ASN A 438 12.05 -9.75 24.30
N THR A 439 11.07 -10.15 23.49
CA THR A 439 10.29 -11.38 23.73
C THR A 439 11.19 -12.61 23.66
N ARG A 440 12.07 -12.68 22.66
CA ARG A 440 12.95 -13.83 22.45
C ARG A 440 14.02 -13.99 23.55
N LEU A 441 14.61 -12.90 24.03
CA LEU A 441 15.52 -12.92 25.17
C LEU A 441 14.83 -13.47 26.43
N ASN A 442 13.56 -13.11 26.67
CA ASN A 442 12.78 -13.68 27.77
C ASN A 442 12.44 -15.18 27.58
N GLU A 443 12.27 -15.65 26.34
CA GLU A 443 12.16 -17.09 26.03
C GLU A 443 13.46 -17.83 26.38
N HIS A 444 14.63 -17.32 25.98
CA HIS A 444 15.92 -17.94 26.33
C HIS A 444 16.20 -17.87 27.85
N LYS A 445 16.01 -16.71 28.50
CA LYS A 445 16.11 -16.56 29.96
C LYS A 445 15.19 -17.52 30.73
N ARG A 446 14.07 -17.97 30.14
CA ARG A 446 13.22 -19.04 30.70
C ARG A 446 13.75 -20.43 30.40
N ALA A 447 14.19 -20.71 29.16
CA ALA A 447 14.76 -21.99 28.77
C ALA A 447 15.98 -22.36 29.64
N THR A 448 16.91 -21.42 29.83
CA THR A 448 18.12 -21.59 30.66
C THR A 448 17.77 -21.88 32.13
N ARG A 449 16.79 -21.17 32.72
CA ARG A 449 16.31 -21.45 34.10
C ARG A 449 15.61 -22.81 34.23
N ASN A 450 15.05 -23.33 33.15
CA ASN A 450 14.37 -24.62 33.12
C ASN A 450 15.31 -25.78 32.72
N GLY A 451 16.59 -25.51 32.41
CA GLY A 451 17.54 -26.53 31.93
C GLY A 451 17.19 -27.16 30.57
N ASP A 452 16.40 -26.47 29.74
CA ASP A 452 15.91 -26.99 28.45
C ASP A 452 17.07 -27.31 27.51
N VAL A 453 17.25 -28.59 27.20
CA VAL A 453 18.33 -29.09 26.33
C VAL A 453 18.11 -28.81 24.85
N ASN A 454 16.91 -28.39 24.43
CA ASN A 454 16.60 -28.04 23.04
C ASN A 454 17.04 -26.61 22.67
N ASN A 455 17.61 -25.87 23.62
CA ASN A 455 18.02 -24.49 23.45
C ASN A 455 19.53 -24.37 23.70
N HIS A 456 20.32 -24.14 22.65
CA HIS A 456 21.79 -24.21 22.75
C HIS A 456 22.42 -23.27 23.79
N ILE A 457 21.77 -22.13 24.13
CA ILE A 457 22.24 -21.26 25.23
C ILE A 457 22.08 -21.95 26.58
N SER A 458 20.94 -22.63 26.78
CA SER A 458 20.63 -23.41 27.98
C SER A 458 21.49 -24.67 28.06
N GLU A 459 21.69 -25.36 26.93
CA GLU A 459 22.60 -26.51 26.80
C GLU A 459 24.03 -26.13 27.19
N HIS A 460 24.58 -25.03 26.62
CA HIS A 460 25.90 -24.51 26.95
C HIS A 460 26.01 -24.19 28.44
N HIS A 461 25.11 -23.36 28.98
CA HIS A 461 25.07 -23.01 30.40
C HIS A 461 25.05 -24.25 31.30
N ARG A 462 24.23 -25.26 30.98
CA ARG A 462 24.10 -26.51 31.76
C ARG A 462 25.35 -27.40 31.66
N GLN A 463 26.09 -27.35 30.55
CA GLN A 463 27.30 -28.17 30.33
C GLN A 463 28.56 -27.53 30.93
N THR A 464 28.67 -26.20 30.91
CA THR A 464 29.89 -25.47 31.32
C THR A 464 29.76 -24.69 32.63
N ASN A 465 28.54 -24.52 33.14
CA ASN A 465 28.20 -23.58 34.22
C ASN A 465 28.54 -22.10 33.92
N HIS A 466 28.85 -21.75 32.66
CA HIS A 466 29.17 -20.38 32.27
C HIS A 466 27.95 -19.47 32.33
N ARG A 467 28.18 -18.20 32.65
CA ARG A 467 27.18 -17.13 32.60
C ARG A 467 27.02 -16.63 31.17
N ILE A 468 25.79 -16.22 30.86
CA ILE A 468 25.41 -15.67 29.56
C ILE A 468 25.24 -14.16 29.73
N ASP A 469 25.92 -13.37 28.91
CA ASP A 469 25.74 -11.93 28.90
C ASP A 469 24.48 -11.59 28.11
N TRP A 470 23.36 -11.49 28.82
CA TRP A 470 22.08 -11.13 28.22
C TRP A 470 21.96 -9.67 27.78
N ASP A 471 22.89 -8.81 28.21
CA ASP A 471 22.85 -7.37 27.96
C ASP A 471 23.80 -6.98 26.80
N SER A 472 24.75 -7.88 26.45
CA SER A 472 25.45 -7.92 25.15
C SER A 472 24.54 -8.12 23.92
N ALA A 473 23.25 -8.44 24.16
CA ALA A 473 22.30 -8.91 23.15
C ALA A 473 22.02 -7.87 22.05
N LYS A 474 22.79 -7.97 20.95
CA LYS A 474 22.81 -7.00 19.84
C LYS A 474 22.15 -7.55 18.59
N CYS A 475 21.26 -6.77 17.99
CA CYS A 475 20.63 -7.12 16.72
C CYS A 475 21.60 -6.81 15.56
N LEU A 476 21.96 -7.83 14.78
CA LEU A 476 22.87 -7.73 13.64
C LEU A 476 22.16 -7.19 12.39
N THR A 477 20.96 -7.69 12.10
CA THR A 477 20.12 -7.23 10.99
C THR A 477 18.66 -7.68 11.16
N TYR A 478 17.78 -7.34 10.20
CA TYR A 478 16.36 -7.70 10.22
C TYR A 478 15.90 -8.27 8.86
N SER A 479 15.07 -9.31 8.88
CA SER A 479 14.17 -9.64 7.77
C SER A 479 12.87 -10.26 8.25
N THR A 480 11.73 -9.80 7.73
CA THR A 480 10.44 -10.43 7.99
C THR A 480 10.25 -11.75 7.23
N ASN A 481 11.05 -12.00 6.18
CA ASN A 481 11.02 -13.26 5.42
C ASN A 481 11.79 -14.36 6.14
N TYR A 482 11.14 -15.50 6.40
CA TYR A 482 11.70 -16.64 7.13
C TYR A 482 12.96 -17.24 6.49
N PHE A 483 12.91 -17.57 5.20
CA PHE A 483 14.06 -18.16 4.48
C PHE A 483 15.26 -17.20 4.42
N GLN A 484 15.01 -15.89 4.31
CA GLN A 484 16.06 -14.89 4.41
C GLN A 484 16.67 -14.85 5.82
N ARG A 485 15.86 -14.97 6.89
CA ARG A 485 16.41 -15.04 8.26
C ARG A 485 17.27 -16.27 8.48
N LEU A 486 16.83 -17.47 8.07
CA LEU A 486 17.65 -18.69 8.16
C LEU A 486 18.97 -18.56 7.40
N THR A 487 18.94 -17.93 6.22
CA THR A 487 20.13 -17.66 5.41
C THR A 487 21.07 -16.66 6.11
N LEU A 488 20.52 -15.60 6.72
CA LEU A 488 21.28 -14.57 7.43
C LEU A 488 21.84 -15.07 8.77
N GLU A 489 21.04 -15.81 9.55
CA GLU A 489 21.47 -16.51 10.77
C GLU A 489 22.65 -17.44 10.45
N SER A 490 22.53 -18.24 9.38
CA SER A 490 23.62 -19.11 8.94
C SER A 490 24.83 -18.33 8.43
N TRP A 491 24.63 -17.23 7.70
CA TRP A 491 25.70 -16.32 7.26
C TRP A 491 26.49 -15.75 8.44
N PHE A 492 25.82 -15.16 9.45
CA PHE A 492 26.49 -14.64 10.64
C PHE A 492 27.10 -15.75 11.49
N THR A 493 26.48 -16.93 11.59
CA THR A 493 27.07 -18.08 12.29
C THR A 493 28.39 -18.53 11.65
N ASN A 494 28.52 -18.45 10.32
CA ASN A 494 29.75 -18.77 9.59
C ASN A 494 30.81 -17.64 9.61
N LEU A 495 30.51 -16.49 10.24
CA LEU A 495 31.48 -15.42 10.52
C LEU A 495 32.05 -15.50 11.95
N GLU A 496 31.39 -16.22 12.85
CA GLU A 496 31.86 -16.44 14.23
C GLU A 496 32.93 -17.54 14.28
N GLN A 497 33.95 -17.35 15.13
CA GLN A 497 35.01 -18.36 15.37
C GLN A 497 34.51 -19.50 16.26
N THR A 498 33.64 -19.18 17.22
CA THR A 498 33.16 -20.05 18.30
C THR A 498 31.63 -19.96 18.45
N PRO A 499 30.84 -20.31 17.41
CA PRO A 499 29.39 -20.29 17.50
C PRO A 499 28.83 -21.43 18.37
N LEU A 500 27.85 -21.10 19.21
CA LEU A 500 27.02 -22.07 19.95
C LEU A 500 25.93 -22.72 19.08
N ASN A 501 25.79 -22.32 17.82
CA ASN A 501 24.69 -22.69 16.94
C ASN A 501 25.05 -23.80 15.95
N ARG A 502 24.12 -24.74 15.76
CA ARG A 502 24.06 -25.58 14.56
C ARG A 502 23.26 -24.85 13.48
N CYS A 503 23.95 -24.24 12.50
CA CYS A 503 23.32 -23.51 11.40
C CYS A 503 23.16 -24.36 10.12
N GLN A 504 22.46 -23.83 9.11
CA GLN A 504 22.34 -24.50 7.81
C GLN A 504 23.64 -24.37 7.00
N GLN A 505 24.01 -25.39 6.24
CA GLN A 505 25.17 -25.30 5.35
C GLN A 505 24.90 -24.35 4.20
N LEU A 506 25.70 -23.28 4.11
CA LEU A 506 25.62 -22.32 3.01
C LEU A 506 26.20 -22.92 1.70
N PRO A 507 25.53 -22.73 0.55
CA PRO A 507 26.06 -23.18 -0.75
C PRO A 507 27.46 -22.64 -1.06
N ALA A 508 28.26 -23.41 -1.78
CA ALA A 508 29.66 -23.12 -2.06
C ALA A 508 29.97 -21.68 -2.58
N PRO A 509 29.12 -21.03 -3.42
CA PRO A 509 29.34 -19.63 -3.81
C PRO A 509 29.42 -18.65 -2.63
N TYR A 510 28.63 -18.85 -1.57
CA TYR A 510 28.67 -17.99 -0.37
C TYR A 510 29.96 -18.20 0.44
N LYS A 511 30.54 -19.40 0.45
CA LYS A 511 31.78 -19.69 1.19
C LYS A 511 32.96 -18.85 0.68
N ARG A 512 33.03 -18.57 -0.63
CA ARG A 512 34.01 -17.61 -1.19
C ARG A 512 33.80 -16.20 -0.65
N LEU A 513 32.57 -15.71 -0.66
CA LEU A 513 32.22 -14.37 -0.16
C LEU A 513 32.53 -14.20 1.33
N ILE A 514 32.32 -15.24 2.15
CA ILE A 514 32.67 -15.25 3.58
C ILE A 514 34.20 -15.16 3.74
N ASN A 515 34.96 -15.96 2.99
CA ASN A 515 36.42 -15.90 3.01
C ASN A 515 36.96 -14.55 2.54
N ASP A 516 36.28 -13.85 1.63
CA ASP A 516 36.66 -12.52 1.17
C ASP A 516 36.30 -11.40 2.17
N VAL A 517 35.22 -11.55 2.94
CA VAL A 517 34.86 -10.66 4.06
C VAL A 517 35.79 -10.85 5.26
N ASN A 518 36.27 -12.07 5.51
CA ASN A 518 37.16 -12.39 6.62
C ASN A 518 38.65 -12.07 6.35
N LYS A 519 39.01 -11.58 5.15
CA LYS A 519 40.35 -11.06 4.88
C LYS A 519 40.49 -9.66 5.50
N PRO A 520 41.57 -9.36 6.25
CA PRO A 520 41.86 -7.99 6.62
C PRO A 520 42.07 -7.16 5.35
N THR A 521 41.33 -6.05 5.23
CA THR A 521 41.45 -5.13 4.10
C THR A 521 42.68 -4.27 4.29
N ASN A 522 43.83 -4.76 3.82
CA ASN A 522 45.03 -3.95 3.66
C ASN A 522 44.77 -2.87 2.61
N ARG A 523 44.45 -1.65 3.08
CA ARG A 523 44.31 -0.40 2.32
C ARG A 523 44.70 0.78 3.20
#